data_AF-A0A0W1AKV4-F1
#
_entry.id   AF-A0A0W1AKV4-F1
#
_cell.length_a   1.000
_cell.length_b   1.000
_cell.length_c   1.000
_cell.angle_alpha   90.00
_cell.angle_beta   90.00
_cell.angle_gamma   90.00
#
_symmetry.space_group_name_H-M   'P 1'
#
loop_
_entity.id
_entity.type
_entity.pdbx_description
1 polymer ?
#
loop_
_entity_poly.entity_id
_entity_poly.type
_entity_poly.pdbx_seq_one_letter_code
_entity_poly.pdbx_strand_id
1 'polypeptide(L)'
;MNKYLVMIFITLGLTACSERGEHYYRANPKELQMALESCPGQKPSGISCEQLAQLGRRLNSLAYQLQLSPQGFGNKILAIQQTIAEQKSKLNHSEGDSELKAALAQNEHDLADCLAVVKWLESPES
;
A
#
# COMPACT_ATOMS: atom_id res chain seq x y z
N MET A 1 33.40 -25.17 10.08
CA MET A 1 32.71 -24.08 9.34
C MET A 1 31.18 -24.14 9.42
N ASN A 2 30.53 -25.28 9.72
CA ASN A 2 29.05 -25.35 9.84
C ASN A 2 28.41 -24.60 11.02
N LYS A 3 29.17 -24.23 12.07
CA LYS A 3 28.61 -23.58 13.27
C LYS A 3 28.12 -22.15 13.02
N TYR A 4 28.78 -21.42 12.12
CA TYR A 4 28.39 -20.05 11.77
C TYR A 4 27.17 -20.01 10.83
N LEU A 5 26.99 -21.06 10.02
CA LEU A 5 25.86 -21.18 9.09
C LEU A 5 24.53 -21.34 9.84
N VAL A 6 24.50 -22.14 10.91
CA VAL A 6 23.32 -22.28 11.79
C VAL A 6 22.98 -20.96 12.50
N MET A 7 23.99 -20.18 12.88
CA MET A 7 23.78 -18.90 13.59
C MET A 7 23.15 -17.83 12.68
N ILE A 8 23.48 -17.83 11.39
CA ILE A 8 22.88 -16.92 10.39
C ILE A 8 21.40 -17.27 10.14
N PHE A 9 21.03 -18.55 10.12
CA PHE A 9 19.62 -18.94 9.95
C PHE A 9 18.74 -18.56 11.16
N ILE A 10 19.30 -18.56 12.37
CA ILE A 10 18.57 -18.18 13.59
C ILE A 10 18.28 -16.66 13.61
N THR A 11 19.20 -15.82 13.16
CA THR A 11 18.98 -14.36 13.13
C THR A 11 18.03 -13.93 12.01
N LEU A 12 18.03 -14.64 10.87
CA LEU A 12 17.08 -14.41 9.77
C LEU A 12 15.63 -14.83 10.13
N GLY A 13 15.45 -15.79 11.05
CA GLY A 13 14.12 -16.21 11.50
C GLY A 13 13.40 -15.21 12.40
N LEU A 14 14.13 -14.28 13.04
CA LEU A 14 13.57 -13.35 14.02
C LEU A 14 12.95 -12.08 13.40
N THR A 15 13.21 -11.79 12.12
CA THR A 15 12.61 -10.65 11.41
C THR A 15 11.31 -11.00 10.68
N ALA A 16 10.87 -12.27 10.74
CA ALA A 16 9.68 -12.76 10.02
C ALA A 16 8.33 -12.34 10.66
N CYS A 17 8.33 -11.83 11.89
CA CYS A 17 7.17 -11.13 12.45
C CYS A 17 7.21 -9.66 12.04
N SER A 18 6.90 -9.37 10.77
CA SER A 18 6.63 -8.00 10.36
C SER A 18 5.28 -7.55 10.93
N GLU A 19 5.24 -6.34 11.47
CA GLU A 19 4.02 -5.72 11.96
C GLU A 19 3.04 -5.53 10.79
N ARG A 20 1.78 -5.98 10.97
CA ARG A 20 0.73 -5.91 9.93
C ARG A 20 0.14 -4.50 9.87
N GLY A 21 0.89 -3.58 9.28
CA GLY A 21 0.44 -2.20 9.05
C GLY A 21 -0.45 -2.04 7.81
N GLU A 22 -0.75 -0.78 7.46
CA GLU A 22 -1.61 -0.43 6.31
C GLU A 22 -1.18 -1.10 5.00
N HIS A 23 0.12 -1.16 4.73
CA HIS A 23 0.68 -1.80 3.53
C HIS A 23 0.29 -3.29 3.43
N TYR A 24 0.30 -4.02 4.54
CA TYR A 24 -0.09 -5.44 4.55
C TYR A 24 -1.55 -5.60 4.12
N TYR A 25 -2.45 -4.82 4.72
CA TYR A 25 -3.88 -4.90 4.42
C TYR A 25 -4.22 -4.39 3.02
N ARG A 26 -3.51 -3.37 2.53
CA ARG A 26 -3.61 -2.90 1.14
C ARG A 26 -3.23 -4.00 0.13
N ALA A 27 -2.24 -4.82 0.45
CA ALA A 27 -1.82 -5.90 -0.45
C ALA A 27 -2.72 -7.15 -0.37
N ASN A 28 -3.51 -7.30 0.71
CA ASN A 28 -4.24 -8.53 1.04
C ASN A 28 -5.73 -8.23 1.29
N PRO A 29 -6.59 -8.23 0.25
CA PRO A 29 -7.98 -7.80 0.36
C PRO A 29 -8.81 -8.70 1.29
N LYS A 30 -8.57 -10.02 1.28
CA LYS A 30 -9.22 -10.98 2.18
C LYS A 30 -8.88 -10.68 3.65
N GLU A 31 -7.61 -10.39 3.95
CA GLU A 31 -7.15 -10.03 5.29
C GLU A 31 -7.72 -8.69 5.75
N LEU A 32 -7.82 -7.71 4.86
CA LEU A 32 -8.48 -6.44 5.14
C LEU A 32 -9.96 -6.65 5.48
N GLN A 33 -10.68 -7.45 4.69
CA GLN A 33 -12.08 -7.75 4.96
C GLN A 33 -12.26 -8.43 6.31
N MET A 34 -11.50 -9.49 6.61
CA MET A 34 -11.56 -10.18 7.90
C MET A 34 -11.24 -9.26 9.08
N ALA A 35 -10.25 -8.38 8.95
CA ALA A 35 -9.90 -7.41 9.98
C ALA A 35 -11.00 -6.36 10.20
N LEU A 36 -11.68 -5.92 9.13
CA LEU A 36 -12.81 -5.00 9.23
C LEU A 36 -14.02 -5.65 9.92
N GLU A 37 -14.35 -6.88 9.57
CA GLU A 37 -15.45 -7.65 10.17
C GLU A 37 -15.21 -7.92 11.67
N SER A 38 -13.94 -8.07 12.05
CA SER A 38 -13.54 -8.36 13.43
C SER A 38 -13.43 -7.11 14.32
N CYS A 39 -13.43 -5.91 13.75
CA CYS A 39 -13.36 -4.66 14.50
C CYS A 39 -14.73 -4.25 15.09
N PRO A 40 -14.82 -3.75 16.33
CA PRO A 40 -13.72 -3.49 17.27
C PRO A 40 -13.35 -4.67 18.19
N GLY A 41 -14.04 -5.82 18.07
CA GLY A 41 -13.89 -6.97 18.98
C GLY A 41 -12.50 -7.59 19.01
N GLN A 42 -11.79 -7.59 17.87
CA GLN A 42 -10.41 -8.04 17.75
C GLN A 42 -9.60 -7.03 16.94
N LYS A 43 -8.87 -6.17 17.64
CA LYS A 43 -7.99 -5.17 17.02
C LYS A 43 -6.69 -5.84 16.55
N PRO A 44 -6.29 -5.70 15.27
CA PRO A 44 -5.00 -6.18 14.80
C PRO A 44 -3.83 -5.34 15.33
N SER A 45 -2.66 -5.96 15.45
CA SER A 45 -1.42 -5.28 15.81
C SER A 45 -0.92 -4.41 14.66
N GLY A 46 -0.55 -3.15 14.95
CA GLY A 46 0.07 -2.24 13.99
C GLY A 46 -0.86 -1.34 13.18
N ILE A 47 -2.18 -1.43 13.38
CA ILE A 47 -3.14 -0.50 12.76
C ILE A 47 -4.39 -0.34 13.64
N SER A 48 -4.98 0.85 13.68
CA SER A 48 -6.26 1.06 14.37
C SER A 48 -7.45 0.60 13.53
N CYS A 49 -8.57 0.25 14.18
CA CYS A 49 -9.82 -0.05 13.46
C CYS A 49 -10.30 1.16 12.63
N GLU A 50 -10.02 2.39 13.07
CA GLU A 50 -10.31 3.60 12.31
C GLU A 50 -9.47 3.70 11.04
N GLN A 51 -8.15 3.45 11.14
CA GLN A 51 -7.24 3.41 10.00
C GLN A 51 -7.63 2.30 9.01
N LEU A 52 -8.00 1.10 9.52
CA LEU A 52 -8.54 0.02 8.69
C LEU A 52 -9.82 0.44 7.97
N ALA A 53 -10.77 1.05 8.66
CA ALA A 53 -12.01 1.51 8.07
C ALA A 53 -11.76 2.59 7.00
N GLN A 54 -10.79 3.49 7.24
CA GLN A 54 -10.38 4.48 6.25
C GLN A 54 -9.76 3.82 5.01
N LEU A 55 -8.86 2.86 5.20
CA LEU A 55 -8.27 2.08 4.11
C LEU A 55 -9.35 1.35 3.30
N GLY A 56 -10.25 0.63 3.97
CA GLY A 56 -11.36 -0.08 3.33
C GLY A 56 -12.26 0.85 2.50
N ARG A 57 -12.61 2.03 3.03
CA ARG A 57 -13.39 3.03 2.27
C ARG A 57 -12.64 3.53 1.04
N ARG A 58 -11.35 3.86 1.15
CA ARG A 58 -10.54 4.33 0.01
C ARG A 58 -10.47 3.29 -1.09
N LEU A 59 -10.10 2.06 -0.74
CA LEU A 59 -9.92 0.98 -1.71
C LEU A 59 -11.26 0.56 -2.35
N ASN A 60 -12.35 0.55 -1.58
CA ASN A 60 -13.68 0.29 -2.13
C ASN A 60 -14.15 1.40 -3.10
N SER A 61 -13.87 2.67 -2.78
CA SER A 61 -14.18 3.78 -3.70
C SER A 61 -13.37 3.68 -5.00
N LEU A 62 -12.10 3.30 -4.92
CA LEU A 62 -11.26 3.06 -6.09
C LEU A 62 -11.74 1.85 -6.90
N ALA A 63 -12.15 0.75 -6.25
CA ALA A 63 -12.74 -0.40 -6.91
C ALA A 63 -14.01 -0.02 -7.69
N TYR A 64 -14.87 0.81 -7.10
CA TYR A 64 -16.04 1.34 -7.79
C TYR A 64 -15.66 2.20 -9.02
N GLN A 65 -14.66 3.07 -8.89
CA GLN A 65 -14.17 3.88 -10.02
C GLN A 65 -13.61 3.02 -11.15
N LEU A 66 -12.85 1.96 -10.81
CA LEU A 66 -12.30 1.02 -11.77
C LEU A 66 -13.42 0.30 -12.54
N GLN A 67 -14.43 -0.21 -11.82
CA GLN A 67 -15.58 -0.88 -12.44
C GLN A 67 -16.41 0.07 -13.32
N LEU A 68 -16.58 1.33 -12.90
CA LEU A 68 -17.36 2.30 -13.65
C LEU A 68 -16.68 2.70 -14.97
N SER A 69 -15.35 2.89 -14.96
CA SER A 69 -14.59 3.25 -16.14
C SER A 69 -13.15 2.73 -16.07
N PRO A 70 -12.88 1.52 -16.59
CA PRO A 70 -11.53 0.96 -16.58
C PRO A 70 -10.51 1.83 -17.31
N GLN A 71 -10.89 2.41 -18.46
CA GLN A 71 -10.03 3.32 -19.20
C GLN A 71 -9.78 4.63 -18.45
N GLY A 72 -10.83 5.21 -17.84
CA GLY A 72 -10.68 6.42 -17.02
C GLY A 72 -9.78 6.18 -15.82
N PHE A 73 -9.88 5.01 -15.19
CA PHE A 73 -9.01 4.59 -14.10
C PHE A 73 -7.56 4.42 -14.55
N GLY A 74 -7.34 3.80 -15.71
CA GLY A 74 -6.01 3.69 -16.33
C GLY A 74 -5.38 5.07 -16.59
N ASN A 75 -6.15 6.02 -17.14
CA ASN A 75 -5.68 7.40 -17.36
C ASN A 75 -5.32 8.11 -16.05
N LYS A 76 -6.08 7.86 -14.97
CA LYS A 76 -5.76 8.38 -13.63
C LYS A 76 -4.42 7.86 -13.13
N ILE A 77 -4.15 6.55 -13.28
CA ILE A 77 -2.85 5.96 -12.91
C ILE A 77 -1.71 6.62 -13.69
N LEU A 78 -1.87 6.77 -15.01
CA LEU A 78 -0.87 7.40 -15.86
C LEU A 78 -0.59 8.86 -15.44
N ALA A 79 -1.64 9.62 -15.11
CA ALA A 79 -1.49 11.00 -14.65
C ALA A 79 -0.73 11.10 -13.31
N ILE A 80 -1.00 10.19 -12.36
CA ILE A 80 -0.27 10.12 -11.09
C ILE A 80 1.20 9.77 -11.35
N GLN A 81 1.48 8.78 -12.19
CA GLN A 81 2.85 8.38 -12.55
C GLN A 81 3.64 9.52 -13.23
N GLN A 82 3.00 10.25 -14.14
CA GLN A 82 3.61 11.43 -14.76
C GLN A 82 3.93 12.50 -13.70
N THR A 83 2.98 12.78 -12.80
CA THR A 83 3.19 13.76 -11.72
C THR A 83 4.35 13.36 -10.81
N ILE A 84 4.44 12.08 -10.42
CA ILE A 84 5.56 11.55 -9.63
C ILE A 84 6.89 11.74 -10.36
N ALA A 85 6.94 11.47 -11.67
CA ALA A 85 8.16 11.63 -12.46
C ALA A 85 8.61 13.11 -12.49
N GLU A 86 7.68 14.04 -12.67
CA GLU A 86 7.94 15.48 -12.63
C GLU A 86 8.42 15.94 -11.25
N GLN A 87 7.78 15.46 -10.17
CA GLN A 87 8.17 15.77 -8.79
C GLN A 87 9.57 15.25 -8.46
N LYS A 88 9.89 14.01 -8.86
CA LYS A 88 11.23 13.43 -8.69
C LYS A 88 12.28 14.21 -9.47
N SER A 89 11.97 14.62 -10.70
CA SER A 89 12.87 15.47 -11.49
C SER A 89 13.14 16.81 -10.80
N LYS A 90 12.11 17.47 -10.27
CA LYS A 90 12.24 18.75 -9.55
C LYS A 90 13.05 18.61 -8.26
N LEU A 91 12.86 17.54 -7.49
CA LEU A 91 13.62 17.28 -6.26
C LEU A 91 15.11 17.04 -6.51
N ASN A 92 15.48 16.41 -7.63
CA ASN A 92 16.88 16.26 -8.03
C ASN A 92 17.58 17.61 -8.28
N HIS A 93 16.81 18.69 -8.46
CA HIS A 93 17.32 20.05 -8.67
C HIS A 93 17.03 20.99 -7.48
N SER A 94 16.36 20.52 -6.42
CA SER A 94 15.98 21.30 -5.24
C SER A 94 15.85 20.40 -4.01
N GLU A 95 16.93 20.27 -3.23
CA GLU A 95 17.01 19.34 -2.09
C GLU A 95 16.15 19.74 -0.87
N GLY A 96 15.61 20.96 -0.85
CA GLY A 96 14.99 21.58 0.34
C GLY A 96 13.46 21.71 0.34
N ASP A 97 12.76 21.31 -0.72
CA ASP A 97 11.32 21.55 -0.83
C ASP A 97 10.50 20.51 -0.06
N SER A 98 10.19 20.82 1.20
CA SER A 98 9.41 19.97 2.10
C SER A 98 7.97 19.75 1.60
N GLU A 99 7.39 20.73 0.90
CA GLU A 99 6.04 20.63 0.35
C GLU A 99 6.03 19.66 -0.84
N LEU A 100 7.01 19.78 -1.72
CA LEU A 100 7.19 18.88 -2.85
C LEU A 100 7.45 17.43 -2.41
N LYS A 101 8.21 17.22 -1.32
CA LYS A 101 8.40 15.88 -0.73
C LYS A 101 7.11 15.31 -0.16
N ALA A 102 6.30 16.11 0.52
CA ALA A 102 5.01 15.67 1.06
C ALA A 102 4.03 15.32 -0.08
N ALA A 103 3.96 16.17 -1.11
CA ALA A 103 3.12 15.93 -2.28
C ALA A 103 3.56 14.68 -3.06
N LEU A 104 4.87 14.42 -3.17
CA LEU A 104 5.40 13.19 -3.77
C LEU A 104 4.97 11.97 -2.96
N ALA A 105 5.15 11.99 -1.64
CA ALA A 105 4.76 10.89 -0.78
C ALA A 105 3.25 10.58 -0.87
N GLN A 106 2.41 11.61 -0.97
CA GLN A 106 0.97 11.43 -1.16
C GLN A 106 0.66 10.79 -2.53
N ASN A 107 1.28 11.26 -3.61
CA ASN A 107 1.07 10.67 -4.94
C ASN A 107 1.55 9.21 -5.01
N GLU A 108 2.67 8.88 -4.37
CA GLU A 108 3.15 7.50 -4.27
C GLU A 108 2.20 6.61 -3.46
N HIS A 109 1.61 7.16 -2.39
CA HIS A 109 0.58 6.49 -1.61
C HIS A 109 -0.70 6.23 -2.44
N ASP A 110 -1.20 7.26 -3.13
CA ASP A 110 -2.39 7.18 -4.00
C ASP A 110 -2.18 6.19 -5.16
N LEU A 111 -0.98 6.20 -5.76
CA LEU A 111 -0.60 5.24 -6.81
C LEU A 111 -0.64 3.80 -6.26
N ALA A 112 -0.11 3.57 -5.06
CA ALA A 112 -0.11 2.26 -4.44
C ALA A 112 -1.54 1.76 -4.14
N ASP A 113 -2.44 2.64 -3.67
CA ASP A 113 -3.86 2.32 -3.48
C ASP A 113 -4.53 1.95 -4.82
N CYS A 114 -4.28 2.71 -5.90
CA CYS A 114 -4.84 2.42 -7.23
C CYS A 114 -4.36 1.08 -7.79
N LEU A 115 -3.04 0.81 -7.70
CA LEU A 115 -2.45 -0.44 -8.21
C LEU A 115 -2.88 -1.66 -7.40
N ALA A 116 -3.07 -1.50 -6.08
CA ALA A 116 -3.62 -2.56 -5.25
C ALA A 116 -5.01 -2.99 -5.73
N VAL A 117 -5.90 -2.04 -6.00
CA VAL A 117 -7.26 -2.32 -6.50
C VAL A 117 -7.24 -3.01 -7.85
N VAL A 118 -6.38 -2.56 -8.79
CA VAL A 118 -6.21 -3.26 -10.08
C VAL A 118 -5.77 -4.70 -9.85
N LYS A 119 -4.76 -4.92 -9.00
CA LYS A 119 -4.29 -6.27 -8.67
C LYS A 119 -5.39 -7.13 -8.06
N TRP A 120 -6.24 -6.58 -7.19
CA TRP A 120 -7.29 -7.34 -6.54
C TRP A 120 -8.37 -7.82 -7.51
N LEU A 121 -8.79 -6.96 -8.44
CA LEU A 121 -9.95 -7.22 -9.30
C LEU A 121 -9.56 -7.90 -10.62
N GLU A 122 -8.38 -7.58 -11.15
CA GLU A 122 -7.93 -8.05 -12.48
C GLU A 122 -6.87 -9.16 -12.38
N SER A 123 -6.45 -9.56 -11.17
CA SER A 123 -5.54 -10.69 -10.96
C SER A 123 -6.01 -11.58 -9.81
N PRO A 124 -7.15 -12.28 -9.98
CA PRO A 124 -7.62 -13.22 -8.99
C PRO A 124 -6.65 -14.40 -8.90
N GLU A 125 -5.88 -14.39 -7.81
CA GLU A 125 -4.95 -15.43 -7.35
C GLU A 125 -3.65 -15.54 -8.18
N SER A 126 -2.52 -15.28 -7.52
CA SER A 126 -1.20 -15.81 -7.88
C SER A 126 -0.68 -16.61 -6.70
#